data_AF-A0A348N3R8-F1
#
_entry.id   AF-A0A348N3R8-F1
#
_cell.length_a   1.000
_cell.length_b   1.000
_cell.length_c   1.000
_cell.angle_alpha   90.00
_cell.angle_beta   90.00
_cell.angle_gamma   90.00
#
_symmetry.space_group_name_H-M   'P 1'
#
loop_
_entity.id
_entity.type
_entity.pdbx_description
1 polymer ?
#
loop_
_entity_poly.entity_id
_entity_poly.type
_entity_poly.pdbx_seq_one_letter_code
_entity_poly.pdbx_strand_id
1 'polypeptide(L)'
;DAKDFGDEGANTLLSCSKSPYFAMPNMRNLGYFNIEGMELDLTGENSLGEEKSKANSKADSFKGAVCRLREASAGKDTTIGHWEIAGINSDKPLPTYPNGFPDDIIRDIKGITCRGVLCNKPYSGTEVINDYGDEHMRTGDLIVYTSADSVLQIAAHEDKVPVDKLYSYCEKVRELLQGEHGVGRVIARPFIGTSGKYVRTSNRHDFSIKPPKNTMLDKLQDKGYETLAVGKIFDIFAGQGISDYVRTTSNEDGINKTLEMMDREFEGLCFINLVDYDMIYGHRRDRDGYAKALSYFDERLPEILGKMQDEDILMITADHGCDPDFKGTDHTRECVPFLMYGNPIPSNTNLGTKDSFTYVADTVLEYFDIV
;
A
#
# COMPACT_ATOMS: atom_id res chain seq x y z
N ASP A 1 18.33 7.11 2.88
CA ASP A 1 18.99 5.90 3.41
C ASP A 1 18.85 4.68 2.49
N ALA A 2 18.61 4.88 1.18
CA ALA A 2 18.41 3.78 0.21
C ALA A 2 19.55 2.73 0.21
N LYS A 3 20.79 3.15 0.48
CA LYS A 3 21.96 2.27 0.58
C LYS A 3 21.79 1.15 1.60
N ASP A 4 21.19 1.45 2.75
CA ASP A 4 21.02 0.49 3.85
C ASP A 4 19.99 -0.59 3.48
N PHE A 5 19.11 -0.29 2.52
CA PHE A 5 18.12 -1.21 1.94
C PHE A 5 18.60 -1.86 0.63
N GLY A 6 19.81 -1.54 0.14
CA GLY A 6 20.35 -2.05 -1.13
C GLY A 6 19.73 -1.42 -2.39
N ASP A 7 19.08 -0.26 -2.22
CA ASP A 7 18.23 0.42 -3.20
C ASP A 7 18.87 1.69 -3.80
N GLU A 8 20.19 1.87 -3.67
CA GLU A 8 20.90 2.98 -4.32
C GLU A 8 20.62 3.02 -5.84
N GLY A 9 20.14 4.18 -6.30
CA GLY A 9 19.82 4.43 -7.71
C GLY A 9 18.38 4.09 -8.13
N ALA A 10 17.55 3.55 -7.24
CA ALA A 10 16.12 3.39 -7.51
C ALA A 10 15.44 4.76 -7.66
N ASN A 11 14.61 4.90 -8.69
CA ASN A 11 13.82 6.10 -8.95
C ASN A 11 12.57 5.74 -9.77
N THR A 12 11.47 5.47 -9.06
CA THR A 12 10.21 4.97 -9.63
C THR A 12 9.67 5.91 -10.71
N LEU A 13 9.59 7.21 -10.42
CA LEU A 13 9.00 8.17 -11.36
C LEU A 13 9.89 8.40 -12.58
N LEU A 14 11.22 8.47 -12.39
CA LEU A 14 12.15 8.54 -13.51
C LEU A 14 12.00 7.33 -14.43
N SER A 15 11.93 6.12 -13.88
CA SER A 15 11.71 4.91 -14.66
C SER A 15 10.39 4.95 -15.42
N CYS A 16 9.29 5.31 -14.77
CA CYS A 16 7.99 5.47 -15.44
C CYS A 16 8.03 6.50 -16.58
N SER A 17 8.70 7.64 -16.35
CA SER A 17 8.77 8.73 -17.32
C SER A 17 9.49 8.40 -18.63
N LYS A 18 10.34 7.35 -18.65
CA LYS A 18 10.95 6.84 -19.89
C LYS A 18 9.93 6.21 -20.84
N SER A 19 8.80 5.73 -20.32
CA SER A 19 7.74 5.16 -21.14
C SER A 19 7.09 6.24 -22.03
N PRO A 20 6.76 5.95 -23.31
CA PRO A 20 5.98 6.89 -24.11
C PRO A 20 4.57 7.09 -23.55
N TYR A 21 4.06 6.19 -22.72
CA TYR A 21 2.71 6.32 -22.16
C TYR A 21 2.61 7.27 -20.96
N PHE A 22 3.72 7.86 -20.51
CA PHE A 22 3.76 8.76 -19.36
C PHE A 22 3.35 10.19 -19.74
N ALA A 23 2.17 10.60 -19.29
CA ALA A 23 1.61 11.94 -19.49
C ALA A 23 0.82 12.32 -18.24
N MET A 24 1.28 13.35 -17.51
CA MET A 24 0.58 13.81 -16.31
C MET A 24 0.40 15.35 -16.28
N PRO A 25 -0.26 15.94 -17.30
CA PRO A 25 -0.44 17.38 -17.39
C PRO A 25 -1.23 18.00 -16.23
N ASN A 26 -2.21 17.28 -15.66
CA ASN A 26 -3.02 17.82 -14.56
C ASN A 26 -2.20 17.88 -13.26
N MET A 27 -1.45 16.84 -12.94
CA MET A 27 -0.50 16.79 -11.83
C MET A 27 0.62 17.81 -12.01
N ARG A 28 1.09 18.02 -13.24
CA ARG A 28 2.02 19.12 -13.56
C ARG A 28 1.41 20.48 -13.19
N ASN A 29 0.16 20.75 -13.55
CA ASN A 29 -0.52 22.00 -13.25
C ASN A 29 -0.74 22.22 -11.74
N LEU A 30 -0.84 21.13 -10.96
CA LEU A 30 -0.88 21.20 -9.50
C LEU A 30 0.52 21.37 -8.86
N GLY A 31 1.59 21.15 -9.61
CA GLY A 31 2.97 21.40 -9.19
C GLY A 31 3.78 20.14 -8.87
N TYR A 32 3.26 18.95 -9.19
CA TYR A 32 3.90 17.68 -8.83
C TYR A 32 5.36 17.59 -9.29
N PHE A 33 5.67 18.03 -10.51
CA PHE A 33 7.04 18.03 -11.03
C PHE A 33 7.94 19.13 -10.45
N ASN A 34 7.38 20.11 -9.72
CA ASN A 34 8.12 21.17 -9.06
C ASN A 34 8.72 20.72 -7.70
N ILE A 35 8.40 19.52 -7.23
CA ILE A 35 8.98 18.93 -6.01
C ILE A 35 10.52 18.89 -6.09
N GLU A 36 11.17 19.16 -4.96
CA GLU A 36 12.62 19.17 -4.87
C GLU A 36 13.22 17.80 -5.20
N GLY A 37 14.25 17.77 -6.05
CA GLY A 37 14.93 16.53 -6.44
C GLY A 37 14.14 15.64 -7.40
N MET A 38 13.05 16.14 -8.00
CA MET A 38 12.32 15.40 -9.03
C MET A 38 13.17 15.23 -10.31
N GLU A 39 13.31 13.99 -10.77
CA GLU A 39 14.03 13.61 -11.99
C GLU A 39 13.08 12.89 -12.95
N LEU A 40 13.12 13.27 -14.22
CA LEU A 40 12.26 12.73 -15.28
C LEU A 40 13.04 12.60 -16.58
N ASP A 41 12.71 11.58 -17.37
CA ASP A 41 13.07 11.52 -18.78
C ASP A 41 12.10 12.40 -19.58
N LEU A 42 12.64 13.50 -20.11
CA LEU A 42 11.90 14.49 -20.90
C LEU A 42 12.12 14.33 -22.40
N THR A 43 12.69 13.21 -22.83
CA THR A 43 13.03 12.97 -24.23
C THR A 43 11.87 12.33 -25.02
N GLY A 44 11.71 12.75 -26.27
CA GLY A 44 10.69 12.22 -27.17
C GLY A 44 9.28 12.77 -26.92
N GLU A 45 8.30 12.04 -27.46
CA GLU A 45 6.88 12.38 -27.39
C GLU A 45 6.14 11.42 -26.43
N ASN A 46 5.10 11.90 -25.78
CA ASN A 46 4.20 11.09 -24.97
C ASN A 46 3.05 10.51 -25.82
N SER A 47 2.19 9.70 -25.21
CA SER A 47 1.06 9.04 -25.87
C SER A 47 -0.03 10.00 -26.35
N LEU A 48 0.03 11.28 -25.98
CA LEU A 48 -0.85 12.33 -26.47
C LEU A 48 -0.27 13.06 -27.70
N GLY A 49 0.92 12.65 -28.17
CA GLY A 49 1.64 13.29 -29.27
C GLY A 49 2.31 14.61 -28.87
N GLU A 50 2.47 14.86 -27.57
CA GLU A 50 3.13 16.05 -27.06
C GLU A 50 4.59 15.76 -26.72
N GLU A 51 5.46 16.73 -26.97
CA GLU A 51 6.86 16.66 -26.55
C GLU A 51 6.94 16.61 -25.02
N LYS A 52 7.58 15.56 -24.46
CA LYS A 52 7.65 15.36 -23.00
C LYS A 52 8.30 16.54 -22.27
N SER A 53 9.26 17.21 -22.91
CA SER A 53 9.91 18.43 -22.39
C SER A 53 8.93 19.57 -22.12
N LYS A 54 7.79 19.61 -22.81
CA LYS A 54 6.72 20.60 -22.59
C LYS A 54 5.65 20.06 -21.64
N ALA A 55 5.25 18.80 -21.83
CA ALA A 55 4.15 18.19 -21.08
C ALA A 55 4.50 17.85 -19.63
N ASN A 56 5.76 17.49 -19.36
CA ASN A 56 6.19 16.91 -18.08
C ASN A 56 7.32 17.70 -17.38
N SER A 57 7.76 18.83 -17.92
CA SER A 57 8.72 19.70 -17.23
C SER A 57 8.09 20.44 -16.06
N LYS A 58 8.92 21.06 -15.22
CA LYS A 58 8.45 21.95 -14.14
C LYS A 58 7.53 23.03 -14.70
N ALA A 59 6.47 23.34 -13.97
CA ALA A 59 5.58 24.44 -14.32
C ALA A 59 6.16 25.76 -13.81
N ASP A 60 6.06 26.84 -14.59
CA ASP A 60 6.48 28.19 -14.17
C ASP A 60 5.60 28.73 -13.05
N SER A 61 4.33 28.32 -13.04
CA SER A 61 3.37 28.56 -11.96
C SER A 61 2.48 27.34 -11.81
N PHE A 62 2.10 27.01 -10.57
CA PHE A 62 1.28 25.84 -10.26
C PHE A 62 0.30 26.15 -9.14
N LYS A 63 -0.79 25.37 -9.08
CA LYS A 63 -1.94 25.68 -8.22
C LYS A 63 -1.85 25.17 -6.79
N GLY A 64 -0.96 24.23 -6.50
CA GLY A 64 -0.85 23.60 -5.18
C GLY A 64 0.34 24.09 -4.35
N ALA A 65 0.49 23.43 -3.19
CA ALA A 65 1.70 23.42 -2.39
C ALA A 65 2.32 22.02 -2.47
N VAL A 66 3.64 21.93 -2.63
CA VAL A 66 4.33 20.66 -2.81
C VAL A 66 5.53 20.51 -1.91
N CYS A 67 5.85 19.28 -1.51
CA CYS A 67 7.06 18.95 -0.80
C CYS A 67 7.50 17.52 -1.10
N ARG A 68 8.73 17.19 -0.69
CA ARG A 68 9.27 15.83 -0.72
C ARG A 68 9.28 15.27 0.69
N LEU A 69 8.72 14.09 0.93
CA LEU A 69 8.78 13.45 2.24
C LEU A 69 9.82 12.33 2.23
N ARG A 70 10.63 12.27 3.29
CA ARG A 70 11.55 11.15 3.56
C ARG A 70 10.94 10.28 4.63
N GLU A 71 10.95 8.97 4.42
CA GLU A 71 10.47 8.02 5.43
C GLU A 71 11.45 8.00 6.61
N ALA A 72 10.93 8.20 7.83
CA ALA A 72 11.71 8.16 9.06
C ALA A 72 11.76 6.75 9.67
N SER A 73 10.73 5.93 9.40
CA SER A 73 10.60 4.57 9.92
C SER A 73 11.62 3.63 9.30
N ALA A 74 12.04 2.63 10.08
CA ALA A 74 13.08 1.67 9.72
C ALA A 74 12.54 0.50 8.86
N GLY A 75 11.60 0.74 7.95
CA GLY A 75 11.04 -0.26 7.02
C GLY A 75 10.61 0.41 5.72
N LYS A 76 10.35 -0.37 4.67
CA LYS A 76 9.91 0.12 3.34
C LYS A 76 8.66 -0.61 2.85
N ASP A 77 7.89 -1.17 3.78
CA ASP A 77 6.66 -1.91 3.49
C ASP A 77 5.44 -1.02 3.63
N THR A 78 4.38 -1.38 2.93
CA THR A 78 3.11 -0.64 2.89
C THR A 78 2.55 -0.31 4.28
N THR A 79 2.70 -1.22 5.25
CA THR A 79 2.11 -1.05 6.58
C THR A 79 2.84 0.06 7.33
N ILE A 80 4.18 0.00 7.36
CA ILE A 80 5.01 0.99 8.02
C ILE A 80 4.86 2.37 7.37
N GLY A 81 4.90 2.45 6.04
CA GLY A 81 4.75 3.72 5.32
C GLY A 81 3.41 4.41 5.62
N HIS A 82 2.30 3.66 5.57
CA HIS A 82 0.98 4.18 5.90
C HIS A 82 0.83 4.55 7.39
N TRP A 83 1.41 3.77 8.30
CA TRP A 83 1.41 4.13 9.72
C TRP A 83 2.17 5.42 9.97
N GLU A 84 3.27 5.64 9.26
CA GLU A 84 4.03 6.90 9.35
C GLU A 84 3.23 8.08 8.80
N ILE A 85 2.58 7.92 7.63
CA ILE A 85 1.64 8.91 7.09
C ILE A 85 0.57 9.27 8.13
N ALA A 86 0.11 8.28 8.90
CA ALA A 86 -0.91 8.45 9.94
C ALA A 86 -0.35 8.84 11.32
N GLY A 87 0.93 9.22 11.42
CA GLY A 87 1.52 9.82 12.63
C GLY A 87 2.36 8.86 13.51
N ILE A 88 2.70 7.66 13.02
CA ILE A 88 3.47 6.67 13.79
C ILE A 88 4.81 6.35 13.11
N ASN A 89 5.90 6.79 13.75
CA ASN A 89 7.24 6.34 13.40
C ASN A 89 7.52 4.94 13.96
N SER A 90 8.01 4.05 13.11
CA SER A 90 8.40 2.69 13.48
C SER A 90 9.92 2.55 13.53
N ASP A 91 10.49 2.43 14.73
CA ASP A 91 11.94 2.32 14.94
C ASP A 91 12.55 1.00 14.42
N LYS A 92 11.71 0.02 14.12
CA LYS A 92 12.11 -1.32 13.64
C LYS A 92 11.29 -1.71 12.41
N PRO A 93 11.88 -2.42 11.44
CA PRO A 93 11.13 -3.04 10.35
C PRO A 93 10.20 -4.13 10.89
N LEU A 94 9.17 -4.47 10.12
CA LEU A 94 8.42 -5.70 10.35
C LEU A 94 9.31 -6.94 10.09
N PRO A 95 9.19 -8.00 10.89
CA PRO A 95 10.05 -9.17 10.78
C PRO A 95 9.77 -9.97 9.50
N THR A 96 10.82 -10.39 8.81
CA THR A 96 10.75 -11.32 7.68
C THR A 96 11.40 -12.66 8.04
N TYR A 97 11.04 -13.72 7.31
CA TYR A 97 11.41 -15.10 7.65
C TYR A 97 12.01 -15.85 6.45
N PRO A 98 13.18 -15.42 5.92
CA PRO A 98 13.78 -16.01 4.72
C PRO A 98 14.15 -17.51 4.88
N ASN A 99 14.26 -17.98 6.12
CA ASN A 99 14.55 -19.38 6.45
C ASN A 99 13.36 -20.11 7.08
N GLY A 100 12.14 -19.54 7.00
CA GLY A 100 10.96 -20.02 7.71
C GLY A 100 10.84 -19.46 9.12
N PHE A 101 9.69 -19.72 9.75
CA PHE A 101 9.42 -19.33 11.12
C PHE A 101 10.19 -20.22 12.12
N PRO A 102 10.62 -19.68 13.26
CA PRO A 102 11.27 -20.43 14.34
C PRO A 102 10.45 -21.64 14.84
N ASP A 103 11.14 -22.66 15.33
CA ASP A 103 10.53 -23.92 15.76
C ASP A 103 9.51 -23.76 16.92
N ASP A 104 9.73 -22.79 17.79
CA ASP A 104 8.81 -22.43 18.87
C ASP A 104 7.50 -21.83 18.32
N ILE A 105 7.58 -20.92 17.34
CA ILE A 105 6.39 -20.41 16.64
C ILE A 105 5.63 -21.55 15.96
N ILE A 106 6.33 -22.46 15.27
CA ILE A 106 5.70 -23.61 14.63
C ILE A 106 5.05 -24.55 15.64
N ARG A 107 5.70 -24.80 16.77
CA ARG A 107 5.14 -25.60 17.87
C ARG A 107 3.86 -24.96 18.42
N ASP A 108 3.86 -23.64 18.60
CA ASP A 108 2.71 -22.92 19.16
C ASP A 108 1.54 -22.89 18.17
N ILE A 109 1.81 -22.72 16.86
CA ILE A 109 0.80 -22.89 15.79
C ILE A 109 0.18 -24.29 15.85
N LYS A 110 0.98 -25.35 16.00
CA LYS A 110 0.47 -26.73 16.12
C LYS A 110 -0.43 -26.88 17.36
N GLY A 111 -0.04 -26.29 18.49
CA GLY A 111 -0.83 -26.30 19.72
C GLY A 111 -2.19 -25.61 19.56
N ILE A 112 -2.20 -24.39 19.02
CA ILE A 112 -3.39 -23.56 18.84
C ILE A 112 -4.37 -24.17 17.82
N THR A 113 -3.85 -24.76 16.75
CA THR A 113 -4.67 -25.31 15.66
C THR A 113 -5.05 -26.78 15.86
N CYS A 114 -4.34 -27.48 16.75
CA CYS A 114 -4.41 -28.92 16.96
C CYS A 114 -4.15 -29.73 15.67
N ARG A 115 -3.28 -29.22 14.79
CA ARG A 115 -2.89 -29.81 13.50
C ARG A 115 -1.38 -29.78 13.36
N GLY A 116 -0.79 -30.66 12.56
CA GLY A 116 0.60 -30.54 12.14
C GLY A 116 0.82 -29.36 11.20
N VAL A 117 2.07 -29.12 10.83
CA VAL A 117 2.48 -28.05 9.92
C VAL A 117 3.39 -28.63 8.84
N LEU A 118 3.08 -28.29 7.59
CA LEU A 118 3.83 -28.61 6.37
C LEU A 118 4.57 -27.35 5.86
N CYS A 119 5.65 -27.54 5.10
CA CYS A 119 6.50 -26.52 4.47
C CYS A 119 7.41 -25.69 5.41
N ASN A 120 6.89 -24.63 6.04
CA ASN A 120 7.63 -23.62 6.81
C ASN A 120 8.84 -22.97 6.08
N LYS A 121 8.62 -22.44 4.87
CA LYS A 121 9.66 -21.72 4.09
C LYS A 121 9.04 -20.59 3.27
N PRO A 122 9.84 -19.63 2.75
CA PRO A 122 9.39 -18.79 1.65
C PRO A 122 8.99 -19.66 0.45
N TYR A 123 7.79 -19.47 -0.08
CA TYR A 123 7.26 -20.33 -1.15
C TYR A 123 6.23 -19.61 -2.02
N SER A 124 6.19 -19.94 -3.31
CA SER A 124 5.08 -19.54 -4.18
C SER A 124 3.79 -20.19 -3.72
N GLY A 125 2.73 -19.41 -3.56
CA GLY A 125 1.42 -19.92 -3.11
C GLY A 125 0.79 -20.93 -4.07
N THR A 126 1.15 -20.92 -5.36
CA THR A 126 0.68 -21.89 -6.35
C THR A 126 1.51 -23.18 -6.30
N GLU A 127 2.82 -23.06 -6.10
CA GLU A 127 3.71 -24.23 -6.03
C GLU A 127 3.51 -24.98 -4.71
N VAL A 128 3.40 -24.27 -3.58
CA VAL A 128 3.31 -24.88 -2.26
C VAL A 128 2.05 -25.76 -2.10
N ILE A 129 0.92 -25.36 -2.67
CA ILE A 129 -0.30 -26.17 -2.62
C ILE A 129 -0.23 -27.38 -3.56
N ASN A 130 0.57 -27.31 -4.64
CA ASN A 130 0.79 -28.46 -5.50
C ASN A 130 1.76 -29.46 -4.88
N ASP A 131 2.82 -28.97 -4.23
CA ASP A 131 3.84 -29.81 -3.60
C ASP A 131 3.34 -30.47 -2.30
N TYR A 132 2.53 -29.76 -1.50
CA TYR A 132 2.07 -30.22 -0.19
C TYR A 132 0.57 -30.55 -0.13
N GLY A 133 -0.20 -30.29 -1.19
CA GLY A 133 -1.66 -30.46 -1.19
C GLY A 133 -2.10 -31.90 -0.94
N ASP A 134 -1.44 -32.88 -1.54
CA ASP A 134 -1.78 -34.31 -1.36
C ASP A 134 -1.50 -34.77 0.08
N GLU A 135 -0.40 -34.31 0.66
CA GLU A 135 -0.07 -34.61 2.05
C GLU A 135 -1.05 -33.93 3.01
N HIS A 136 -1.41 -32.67 2.76
CA HIS A 136 -2.47 -31.97 3.48
C HIS A 136 -3.80 -32.74 3.42
N MET A 137 -4.19 -33.25 2.24
CA MET A 137 -5.40 -34.04 2.09
C MET A 137 -5.35 -35.37 2.87
N ARG A 138 -4.16 -35.96 2.99
CA ARG A 138 -3.95 -37.22 3.72
C ARG A 138 -3.96 -37.03 5.24
N THR A 139 -3.29 -36.00 5.77
CA THR A 139 -3.08 -35.82 7.22
C THR A 139 -4.03 -34.81 7.84
N GLY A 140 -4.46 -33.81 7.08
CA GLY A 140 -5.15 -32.62 7.59
C GLY A 140 -4.21 -31.58 8.21
N ASP A 141 -2.89 -31.73 8.09
CA ASP A 141 -1.89 -30.78 8.59
C ASP A 141 -1.89 -29.50 7.77
N LEU A 142 -1.73 -28.34 8.41
CA LEU A 142 -1.81 -27.05 7.71
C LEU A 142 -0.52 -26.77 6.91
N ILE A 143 -0.67 -26.20 5.71
CA ILE A 143 0.48 -25.74 4.91
C ILE A 143 0.81 -24.32 5.36
N VAL A 144 1.92 -24.13 6.09
CA VAL A 144 2.36 -22.82 6.57
C VAL A 144 3.58 -22.37 5.80
N TYR A 145 3.54 -21.17 5.24
CA TYR A 145 4.62 -20.63 4.41
C TYR A 145 4.67 -19.10 4.49
N THR A 146 5.73 -18.49 3.94
CA THR A 146 5.93 -17.03 3.92
C THR A 146 6.34 -16.55 2.52
N SER A 147 6.59 -15.25 2.36
CA SER A 147 7.13 -14.62 1.14
C SER A 147 8.36 -13.78 1.46
N ALA A 148 8.78 -12.90 0.55
CA ALA A 148 9.77 -11.86 0.83
C ALA A 148 9.24 -10.83 1.85
N ASP A 149 7.92 -10.61 1.86
CA ASP A 149 7.24 -9.67 2.75
C ASP A 149 7.07 -10.23 4.17
N SER A 150 6.75 -9.34 5.10
CA SER A 150 6.40 -9.71 6.47
C SER A 150 4.99 -10.31 6.56
N VAL A 151 4.86 -11.58 6.16
CA VAL A 151 3.58 -12.32 6.19
C VAL A 151 3.72 -13.76 6.65
N LEU A 152 2.70 -14.28 7.32
CA LEU A 152 2.49 -15.72 7.55
C LEU A 152 1.27 -16.17 6.75
N GLN A 153 1.41 -17.18 5.90
CA GLN A 153 0.30 -17.69 5.08
C GLN A 153 -0.05 -19.11 5.52
N ILE A 154 -1.35 -19.39 5.70
CA ILE A 154 -1.88 -20.70 6.07
C ILE A 154 -2.80 -21.19 4.95
N ALA A 155 -2.37 -22.21 4.23
CA ALA A 155 -3.17 -22.86 3.20
C ALA A 155 -3.78 -24.17 3.70
N ALA A 156 -5.05 -24.38 3.35
CA ALA A 156 -5.78 -25.60 3.64
C ALA A 156 -6.86 -25.84 2.57
N HIS A 157 -7.11 -27.10 2.25
CA HIS A 157 -8.15 -27.49 1.32
C HIS A 157 -9.52 -27.34 1.98
N GLU A 158 -10.49 -26.73 1.29
CA GLU A 158 -11.80 -26.39 1.89
C GLU A 158 -12.57 -27.62 2.39
N ASP A 159 -12.45 -28.77 1.71
CA ASP A 159 -13.05 -30.05 2.16
C ASP A 159 -12.41 -30.64 3.43
N LYS A 160 -11.18 -30.25 3.78
CA LYS A 160 -10.46 -30.76 4.97
C LYS A 160 -10.52 -29.81 6.14
N VAL A 161 -10.43 -28.51 5.84
CA VAL A 161 -10.55 -27.44 6.81
C VAL A 161 -11.55 -26.44 6.22
N PRO A 162 -12.81 -26.46 6.71
CA PRO A 162 -13.81 -25.48 6.29
C PRO A 162 -13.27 -24.06 6.46
N VAL A 163 -13.65 -23.17 5.53
CA VAL A 163 -13.12 -21.79 5.46
C VAL A 163 -13.22 -21.06 6.80
N ASP A 164 -14.37 -21.08 7.46
CA ASP A 164 -14.57 -20.44 8.77
C ASP A 164 -13.61 -20.98 9.84
N LYS A 165 -13.27 -22.27 9.75
CA LYS A 165 -12.32 -22.89 10.67
C LYS A 165 -10.89 -22.44 10.37
N LEU A 166 -10.53 -22.30 9.09
CA LEU A 166 -9.24 -21.73 8.67
C LEU A 166 -9.11 -20.29 9.15
N TYR A 167 -10.16 -19.48 9.03
CA TYR A 167 -10.19 -18.10 9.54
C TYR A 167 -9.96 -18.07 11.05
N SER A 168 -10.68 -18.88 11.82
CA SER A 168 -10.48 -18.98 13.27
C SER A 168 -9.04 -19.40 13.66
N TYR A 169 -8.37 -20.22 12.84
CA TYR A 169 -6.95 -20.52 13.05
C TYR A 169 -6.07 -19.31 12.78
N CYS A 170 -6.28 -18.62 11.66
CA CYS A 170 -5.52 -17.43 11.31
C CYS A 170 -5.66 -16.31 12.34
N GLU A 171 -6.86 -16.09 12.90
CA GLU A 171 -7.10 -15.13 13.99
C GLU A 171 -6.24 -15.43 15.22
N LYS A 172 -6.24 -16.68 15.69
CA LYS A 172 -5.43 -17.06 16.86
C LYS A 172 -3.94 -17.02 16.58
N VAL A 173 -3.52 -17.37 15.35
CA VAL A 173 -2.12 -17.22 14.94
C VAL A 173 -1.73 -15.75 14.86
N ARG A 174 -2.66 -14.85 14.49
CA ARG A 174 -2.41 -13.41 14.52
C ARG A 174 -2.22 -12.90 15.94
N GLU A 175 -3.00 -13.40 16.90
CA GLU A 175 -2.82 -13.10 18.34
C GLU A 175 -1.48 -13.62 18.88
N LEU A 176 -1.00 -14.77 18.39
CA LEU A 176 0.32 -15.32 18.73
C LEU A 176 1.46 -14.43 18.21
N LEU A 177 1.36 -13.97 16.96
CA LEU A 177 2.41 -13.21 16.29
C LEU A 177 2.38 -11.75 16.75
N GLN A 178 3.04 -11.46 17.86
CA GLN A 178 3.16 -10.12 18.45
C GLN A 178 4.63 -9.81 18.76
N GLY A 179 4.93 -8.54 19.08
CA GLY A 179 6.29 -8.11 19.43
C GLY A 179 7.29 -8.41 18.31
N GLU A 180 8.40 -9.08 18.64
CA GLU A 180 9.45 -9.43 17.67
C GLU A 180 8.96 -10.37 16.55
N HIS A 181 7.85 -11.08 16.75
CA HIS A 181 7.23 -11.94 15.76
C HIS A 181 6.01 -11.31 15.08
N GLY A 182 5.74 -10.03 15.34
CA GLY A 182 4.62 -9.28 14.79
C GLY A 182 4.74 -9.05 13.28
N VAL A 183 4.45 -10.08 12.47
CA VAL A 183 4.39 -9.92 11.01
C VAL A 183 3.31 -8.91 10.60
N GLY A 184 3.40 -8.32 9.43
CA GLY A 184 2.37 -7.41 8.91
C GLY A 184 1.00 -8.07 8.77
N ARG A 185 0.95 -9.27 8.19
CA ARG A 185 -0.33 -9.99 7.96
C ARG A 185 -0.23 -11.50 8.18
N VAL A 186 -1.28 -12.08 8.75
CA VAL A 186 -1.56 -13.52 8.67
C VAL A 186 -2.62 -13.72 7.58
N ILE A 187 -2.40 -14.61 6.62
CA ILE A 187 -3.26 -14.74 5.43
C ILE A 187 -3.82 -16.16 5.33
N ALA A 188 -5.14 -16.28 5.35
CA ALA A 188 -5.85 -17.50 5.01
C ALA A 188 -5.81 -17.73 3.50
N ARG A 189 -5.35 -18.91 3.08
CA ARG A 189 -5.19 -19.32 1.68
C ARG A 189 -5.96 -20.63 1.40
N PRO A 190 -7.29 -20.61 1.45
CA PRO A 190 -8.06 -21.77 1.07
C PRO A 190 -7.81 -22.17 -0.39
N PHE A 191 -7.83 -23.46 -0.64
CA PHE A 191 -7.71 -24.01 -1.98
C PHE A 191 -8.67 -25.19 -2.19
N ILE A 192 -8.91 -25.52 -3.46
CA ILE A 192 -9.75 -26.62 -3.90
C ILE A 192 -9.03 -27.42 -5.00
N GLY A 193 -9.61 -28.54 -5.40
CA GLY A 193 -9.15 -29.34 -6.53
C GLY A 193 -8.66 -30.71 -6.08
N THR A 194 -7.80 -31.30 -6.89
CA THR A 194 -7.27 -32.65 -6.66
C THR A 194 -5.78 -32.69 -6.99
N SER A 195 -5.09 -33.76 -6.60
CA SER A 195 -3.67 -34.00 -6.89
C SER A 195 -3.19 -33.46 -8.24
N GLY A 196 -2.16 -32.60 -8.19
CA GLY A 196 -1.55 -31.94 -9.34
C GLY A 196 -2.40 -30.85 -10.02
N LYS A 197 -3.59 -30.54 -9.49
CA LYS A 197 -4.55 -29.56 -10.03
C LYS A 197 -5.19 -28.73 -8.91
N TYR A 198 -4.42 -28.35 -7.89
CA TYR A 198 -4.93 -27.49 -6.82
C TYR A 198 -4.99 -26.04 -7.26
N VAL A 199 -6.05 -25.34 -6.85
CA VAL A 199 -6.31 -23.94 -7.19
C VAL A 199 -6.75 -23.19 -5.94
N ARG A 200 -6.12 -22.03 -5.69
CA ARG A 200 -6.54 -21.14 -4.60
C ARG A 200 -7.91 -20.54 -4.90
N THR A 201 -8.76 -20.41 -3.89
CA THR A 201 -10.09 -19.83 -4.05
C THR A 201 -10.08 -18.32 -3.81
N SER A 202 -11.21 -17.67 -4.09
CA SER A 202 -11.45 -16.27 -3.75
C SER A 202 -11.72 -16.05 -2.26
N ASN A 203 -11.85 -17.12 -1.46
CA ASN A 203 -12.07 -17.07 0.00
C ASN A 203 -10.79 -16.69 0.78
N ARG A 204 -9.89 -15.95 0.15
CA ARG A 204 -8.72 -15.38 0.81
C ARG A 204 -9.19 -14.40 1.88
N HIS A 205 -8.59 -14.45 3.06
CA HIS A 205 -8.78 -13.45 4.10
C HIS A 205 -7.45 -13.07 4.74
N ASP A 206 -7.25 -11.77 4.98
CA ASP A 206 -6.01 -11.20 5.52
C ASP A 206 -6.29 -10.62 6.91
N PHE A 207 -5.49 -11.04 7.89
CA PHE A 207 -5.56 -10.60 9.29
C PHE A 207 -4.33 -9.72 9.58
N SER A 208 -4.52 -8.41 9.45
CA SER A 208 -3.46 -7.42 9.61
C SER A 208 -3.13 -7.13 11.07
N ILE A 209 -1.89 -6.74 11.33
CA ILE A 209 -1.49 -6.17 12.61
C ILE A 209 -2.15 -4.79 12.79
N LYS A 210 -2.54 -4.47 14.03
CA LYS A 210 -3.07 -3.14 14.36
C LYS A 210 -1.92 -2.15 14.55
N PRO A 211 -2.13 -0.86 14.23
CA PRO A 211 -1.22 0.20 14.66
C PRO A 211 -0.88 0.08 16.15
N PRO A 212 0.39 0.26 16.56
CA PRO A 212 0.81 0.05 17.95
C PRO A 212 0.34 1.16 18.90
N LYS A 213 -0.17 2.28 18.37
CA LYS A 213 -0.64 3.46 19.08
C LYS A 213 -1.81 4.10 18.31
N ASN A 214 -2.48 5.07 18.92
CA ASN A 214 -3.47 5.89 18.23
C ASN A 214 -2.80 6.68 17.09
N THR A 215 -3.44 6.65 15.93
CA THR A 215 -3.07 7.35 14.70
C THR A 215 -3.86 8.66 14.56
N MET A 216 -3.60 9.45 13.52
CA MET A 216 -4.45 10.59 13.15
C MET A 216 -5.93 10.20 12.97
N LEU A 217 -6.18 8.96 12.51
CA LEU A 217 -7.54 8.46 12.28
C LEU A 217 -8.30 8.32 13.60
N ASP A 218 -7.65 7.77 14.62
CA ASP A 218 -8.22 7.66 15.96
C ASP A 218 -8.46 9.06 16.57
N LYS A 219 -7.50 9.97 16.41
CA LYS A 219 -7.63 11.36 16.92
C LYS A 219 -8.80 12.11 16.28
N LEU A 220 -9.04 11.93 14.98
CA LEU A 220 -10.18 12.51 14.26
C LEU A 220 -11.50 11.95 14.80
N GLN A 221 -11.60 10.63 14.96
CA GLN A 221 -12.79 9.98 15.50
C GLN A 221 -13.09 10.41 16.94
N ASP A 222 -12.06 10.56 17.78
CA ASP A 222 -12.21 11.04 19.16
C ASP A 222 -12.82 12.46 19.23
N LYS A 223 -12.74 13.23 18.14
CA LYS A 223 -13.37 14.55 17.99
C LYS A 223 -14.71 14.54 17.27
N GLY A 224 -15.18 13.37 16.85
CA GLY A 224 -16.45 13.19 16.16
C GLY A 224 -16.39 13.36 14.65
N TYR A 225 -15.19 13.46 14.07
CA TYR A 225 -15.01 13.49 12.61
C TYR A 225 -15.11 12.10 11.98
N GLU A 226 -15.65 12.05 10.78
CA GLU A 226 -15.71 10.83 9.99
C GLU A 226 -14.35 10.49 9.38
N THR A 227 -14.02 9.21 9.36
CA THR A 227 -12.81 8.66 8.74
C THR A 227 -13.23 7.57 7.76
N LEU A 228 -13.34 7.96 6.50
CA LEU A 228 -13.77 7.10 5.41
C LEU A 228 -12.55 6.44 4.76
N ALA A 229 -12.65 5.15 4.45
CA ALA A 229 -11.57 4.40 3.83
C ALA A 229 -11.95 3.84 2.46
N VAL A 230 -11.12 4.09 1.44
CA VAL A 230 -11.28 3.52 0.09
C VAL A 230 -10.13 2.58 -0.23
N GLY A 231 -10.46 1.39 -0.72
CA GLY A 231 -9.49 0.39 -1.14
C GLY A 231 -8.88 -0.36 0.04
N LYS A 232 -7.56 -0.30 0.19
CA LYS A 232 -6.81 -1.10 1.16
C LYS A 232 -6.64 -0.46 2.53
N ILE A 233 -7.04 0.79 2.71
CA ILE A 233 -6.86 1.52 3.97
C ILE A 233 -7.47 0.75 5.16
N PHE A 234 -8.68 0.20 5.04
CA PHE A 234 -9.27 -0.63 6.11
C PHE A 234 -8.39 -1.82 6.50
N ASP A 235 -7.87 -2.55 5.51
CA ASP A 235 -7.03 -3.71 5.75
C ASP A 235 -5.66 -3.29 6.34
N ILE A 236 -5.09 -2.15 5.94
CA ILE A 236 -3.78 -1.64 6.40
C ILE A 236 -3.81 -1.23 7.87
N PHE A 237 -4.91 -0.60 8.31
CA PHE A 237 -5.09 -0.18 9.70
C PHE A 237 -5.86 -1.22 10.55
N ALA A 238 -6.16 -2.39 9.98
CA ALA A 238 -6.97 -3.43 10.64
C ALA A 238 -8.30 -2.89 11.22
N GLY A 239 -8.92 -1.95 10.50
CA GLY A 239 -10.13 -1.23 10.89
C GLY A 239 -10.00 -0.21 12.02
N GLN A 240 -8.80 -0.03 12.59
CA GLN A 240 -8.58 0.96 13.65
C GLN A 240 -8.75 2.39 13.11
N GLY A 241 -9.52 3.19 13.83
CA GLY A 241 -9.77 4.59 13.49
C GLY A 241 -10.62 4.80 12.22
N ILE A 242 -11.30 3.78 11.68
CA ILE A 242 -12.08 3.87 10.44
C ILE A 242 -13.58 3.75 10.75
N SER A 243 -14.36 4.73 10.29
CA SER A 243 -15.80 4.83 10.55
C SER A 243 -16.63 4.08 9.52
N ASP A 244 -16.26 4.18 8.24
CA ASP A 244 -16.92 3.52 7.12
C ASP A 244 -15.88 3.23 6.03
N TYR A 245 -16.11 2.18 5.23
CA TYR A 245 -15.13 1.76 4.24
C TYR A 245 -15.76 1.08 3.02
N VAL A 246 -15.07 1.21 1.89
CA VAL A 246 -15.39 0.49 0.66
C VAL A 246 -14.13 -0.17 0.08
N ARG A 247 -14.22 -1.46 -0.24
CA ARG A 247 -13.12 -2.21 -0.88
C ARG A 247 -13.12 -1.98 -2.39
N THR A 248 -11.94 -2.08 -3.00
CA THR A 248 -11.75 -1.88 -4.44
C THR A 248 -11.13 -3.09 -5.12
N THR A 249 -11.37 -3.24 -6.43
CA THR A 249 -10.76 -4.31 -7.25
C THR A 249 -9.67 -3.83 -8.20
N SER A 250 -9.58 -2.52 -8.44
CA SER A 250 -8.57 -1.87 -9.29
C SER A 250 -8.47 -0.38 -8.95
N ASN A 251 -7.48 0.31 -9.53
CA ASN A 251 -7.36 1.76 -9.42
C ASN A 251 -8.56 2.49 -10.05
N GLU A 252 -9.09 2.01 -11.17
CA GLU A 252 -10.31 2.57 -11.80
C GLU A 252 -11.51 2.49 -10.86
N ASP A 253 -11.75 1.32 -10.26
CA ASP A 253 -12.82 1.14 -9.28
C ASP A 253 -12.60 2.01 -8.03
N GLY A 254 -11.35 2.15 -7.57
CA GLY A 254 -11.00 3.05 -6.46
C GLY A 254 -11.24 4.52 -6.75
N ILE A 255 -10.91 5.00 -7.95
CA ILE A 255 -11.21 6.38 -8.38
C ILE A 255 -12.73 6.59 -8.44
N ASN A 256 -13.48 5.65 -9.04
CA ASN A 256 -14.94 5.76 -9.13
C ASN A 256 -15.59 5.78 -7.74
N LYS A 257 -15.18 4.91 -6.82
CA LYS A 257 -15.65 4.92 -5.42
C LYS A 257 -15.24 6.16 -4.66
N THR A 258 -14.10 6.75 -4.98
CA THR A 258 -13.71 8.05 -4.42
C THR A 258 -14.69 9.12 -4.86
N LEU A 259 -15.04 9.18 -6.16
CA LEU A 259 -16.03 10.12 -6.67
C LEU A 259 -17.41 9.90 -6.06
N GLU A 260 -17.83 8.65 -5.82
CA GLU A 260 -19.06 8.32 -5.10
C GLU A 260 -19.02 8.76 -3.62
N MET A 261 -17.87 8.62 -2.96
CA MET A 261 -17.69 9.10 -1.58
C MET A 261 -17.75 10.63 -1.51
N MET A 262 -17.23 11.34 -2.51
CA MET A 262 -17.33 12.80 -2.61
C MET A 262 -18.76 13.31 -2.85
N ASP A 263 -19.69 12.44 -3.26
CA ASP A 263 -21.13 12.77 -3.37
C ASP A 263 -21.87 12.64 -2.03
N ARG A 264 -21.21 12.15 -0.98
CA ARG A 264 -21.77 12.08 0.38
C ARG A 264 -21.42 13.35 1.15
N GLU A 265 -22.37 13.80 1.96
CA GLU A 265 -22.11 14.81 2.98
C GLU A 265 -21.39 14.14 4.16
N PHE A 266 -20.17 14.57 4.46
CA PHE A 266 -19.40 14.14 5.64
C PHE A 266 -18.41 15.25 6.04
N GLU A 267 -18.00 15.26 7.31
CA GLU A 267 -16.96 16.15 7.83
C GLU A 267 -15.82 15.29 8.43
N GLY A 268 -14.64 15.36 7.84
CA GLY A 268 -13.48 14.59 8.30
C GLY A 268 -12.53 14.20 7.16
N LEU A 269 -12.02 12.97 7.19
CA LEU A 269 -10.99 12.48 6.27
C LEU A 269 -11.50 11.31 5.42
N CYS A 270 -11.41 11.44 4.09
CA CYS A 270 -11.51 10.30 3.17
C CYS A 270 -10.11 9.86 2.74
N PHE A 271 -9.66 8.71 3.23
CA PHE A 271 -8.33 8.17 2.98
C PHE A 271 -8.40 7.03 1.96
N ILE A 272 -7.69 7.20 0.83
CA ILE A 272 -7.78 6.31 -0.34
C ILE A 272 -6.43 5.67 -0.61
N ASN A 273 -6.42 4.36 -0.91
CA ASN A 273 -5.26 3.69 -1.47
C ASN A 273 -5.55 3.12 -2.87
N LEU A 274 -4.75 3.53 -3.86
CA LEU A 274 -4.77 3.03 -5.24
C LEU A 274 -3.62 2.03 -5.45
N VAL A 275 -3.91 0.75 -5.20
CA VAL A 275 -2.89 -0.29 -5.00
C VAL A 275 -2.27 -0.88 -6.29
N ASP A 276 -2.87 -0.67 -7.47
CA ASP A 276 -2.41 -1.37 -8.68
C ASP A 276 -0.99 -0.96 -9.10
N TYR A 277 -0.58 0.27 -8.77
CA TYR A 277 0.77 0.78 -8.96
C TYR A 277 1.82 -0.19 -8.42
N ASP A 278 1.59 -0.68 -7.20
CA ASP A 278 2.48 -1.59 -6.52
C ASP A 278 2.25 -3.06 -6.94
N MET A 279 1.02 -3.55 -6.77
CA MET A 279 0.69 -4.98 -6.90
C MET A 279 0.68 -5.50 -8.36
N ILE A 280 0.33 -4.65 -9.32
CA ILE A 280 0.19 -5.04 -10.73
C ILE A 280 1.42 -4.62 -11.53
N TYR A 281 2.00 -3.46 -11.26
CA TYR A 281 3.06 -2.90 -12.10
C TYR A 281 4.45 -2.91 -11.45
N GLY A 282 4.61 -2.33 -10.26
CA GLY A 282 5.89 -2.19 -9.57
C GLY A 282 6.57 -3.52 -9.29
N HIS A 283 5.93 -4.40 -8.50
CA HIS A 283 6.46 -5.74 -8.19
C HIS A 283 6.69 -6.62 -9.43
N ARG A 284 5.97 -6.35 -10.52
CA ARG A 284 6.10 -7.08 -11.80
C ARG A 284 7.10 -6.45 -12.76
N ARG A 285 7.71 -5.32 -12.39
CA ARG A 285 8.66 -4.57 -13.21
C ARG A 285 8.08 -4.19 -14.57
N ASP A 286 6.80 -3.84 -14.60
CA ASP A 286 6.08 -3.42 -15.81
C ASP A 286 6.03 -1.89 -15.89
N ARG A 287 7.11 -1.31 -16.44
CA ARG A 287 7.23 0.15 -16.61
C ARG A 287 6.09 0.75 -17.43
N ASP A 288 5.72 0.12 -18.54
CA ASP A 288 4.73 0.68 -19.46
C ASP A 288 3.31 0.59 -18.87
N GLY A 289 3.00 -0.49 -18.16
CA GLY A 289 1.78 -0.59 -17.37
C GLY A 289 1.70 0.46 -16.27
N TYR A 290 2.79 0.67 -15.52
CA TYR A 290 2.87 1.69 -14.47
C TYR A 290 2.64 3.09 -15.06
N ALA A 291 3.33 3.43 -16.14
CA ALA A 291 3.18 4.72 -16.82
C ALA A 291 1.74 4.97 -17.31
N LYS A 292 1.09 3.96 -17.90
CA LYS A 292 -0.33 4.04 -18.29
C LYS A 292 -1.25 4.28 -17.11
N ALA A 293 -1.01 3.59 -15.98
CA ALA A 293 -1.82 3.77 -14.78
C ALA A 293 -1.65 5.17 -14.17
N LEU A 294 -0.45 5.76 -14.23
CA LEU A 294 -0.21 7.13 -13.79
C LEU A 294 -0.95 8.14 -14.67
N SER A 295 -0.85 7.97 -16.00
CA SER A 295 -1.57 8.81 -16.96
C SER A 295 -3.09 8.67 -16.84
N TYR A 296 -3.60 7.47 -16.56
CA TYR A 296 -5.03 7.25 -16.34
C TYR A 296 -5.53 8.01 -15.10
N PHE A 297 -4.81 7.95 -13.97
CA PHE A 297 -5.18 8.76 -12.80
C PHE A 297 -5.14 10.26 -13.12
N ASP A 298 -4.12 10.72 -13.83
CA ASP A 298 -4.02 12.12 -14.24
C ASP A 298 -5.20 12.55 -15.13
N GLU A 299 -5.66 11.69 -16.05
CA GLU A 299 -6.84 11.93 -16.89
C GLU A 299 -8.13 12.07 -16.07
N ARG A 300 -8.27 11.29 -14.99
CA ARG A 300 -9.43 11.31 -14.09
C ARG A 300 -9.38 12.43 -13.05
N LEU A 301 -8.20 13.00 -12.79
CA LEU A 301 -8.00 14.05 -11.77
C LEU A 301 -8.96 15.25 -11.91
N PRO A 302 -9.26 15.78 -13.11
CA PRO A 302 -10.24 16.86 -13.27
C PRO A 302 -11.63 16.55 -12.72
N GLU A 303 -12.08 15.29 -12.72
CA GLU A 303 -13.37 14.90 -12.13
C GLU A 303 -13.34 15.05 -10.61
N ILE A 304 -12.23 14.65 -9.97
CA ILE A 304 -12.02 14.83 -8.53
C ILE A 304 -11.99 16.33 -8.20
N LEU A 305 -11.16 17.10 -8.92
CA LEU A 305 -11.05 18.55 -8.69
C LEU A 305 -12.39 19.28 -8.89
N GLY A 306 -13.21 18.84 -9.84
CA GLY A 306 -14.51 19.43 -10.13
C GLY A 306 -15.59 19.16 -9.07
N LYS A 307 -15.38 18.19 -8.18
CA LYS A 307 -16.29 17.87 -7.06
C LYS A 307 -15.89 18.51 -5.73
N MET A 308 -14.65 19.00 -5.62
CA MET A 308 -14.16 19.65 -4.39
C MET A 308 -14.99 20.90 -4.05
N GLN A 309 -15.29 21.06 -2.77
CA GLN A 309 -15.90 22.25 -2.19
C GLN A 309 -14.84 23.27 -1.76
N ASP A 310 -15.28 24.47 -1.36
CA ASP A 310 -14.39 25.60 -1.04
C ASP A 310 -13.47 25.37 0.16
N GLU A 311 -13.81 24.46 1.06
CA GLU A 311 -12.99 24.13 2.24
C GLU A 311 -12.18 22.85 2.05
N ASP A 312 -12.46 22.07 1.00
CA ASP A 312 -11.81 20.78 0.77
C ASP A 312 -10.32 20.95 0.42
N ILE A 313 -9.53 19.99 0.93
CA ILE A 313 -8.12 19.85 0.59
C ILE A 313 -7.89 18.46 0.01
N LEU A 314 -7.37 18.41 -1.21
CA LEU A 314 -6.84 17.20 -1.83
C LEU A 314 -5.36 17.06 -1.46
N MET A 315 -5.02 15.90 -0.90
CA MET A 315 -3.66 15.51 -0.55
C MET A 315 -3.26 14.25 -1.33
N ILE A 316 -2.19 14.32 -2.12
CA ILE A 316 -1.67 13.20 -2.92
C ILE A 316 -0.24 12.87 -2.48
N THR A 317 -0.01 11.62 -2.10
CA THR A 317 1.31 11.12 -1.71
C THR A 317 1.48 9.64 -2.08
N ALA A 318 2.62 9.05 -1.70
CA ALA A 318 2.89 7.62 -1.74
C ALA A 318 3.43 7.17 -0.39
N ASP A 319 3.47 5.86 -0.15
CA ASP A 319 3.94 5.24 1.09
C ASP A 319 5.33 4.60 0.97
N HIS A 320 5.83 4.42 -0.25
CA HIS A 320 7.20 4.00 -0.56
C HIS A 320 7.46 4.13 -2.08
N GLY A 321 8.65 3.70 -2.54
CA GLY A 321 8.95 3.46 -3.95
C GLY A 321 8.69 2.00 -4.37
N CYS A 322 8.49 1.76 -5.67
CA CYS A 322 8.44 0.42 -6.25
C CYS A 322 8.93 0.47 -7.71
N ASP A 323 10.22 0.77 -7.89
CA ASP A 323 10.77 1.15 -9.20
C ASP A 323 10.69 0.01 -10.23
N PRO A 324 9.94 0.16 -11.35
CA PRO A 324 9.75 -0.91 -12.30
C PRO A 324 10.99 -1.24 -13.15
N ASP A 325 12.01 -0.38 -13.20
CA ASP A 325 13.29 -0.70 -13.88
C ASP A 325 14.34 -1.25 -12.88
N PHE A 326 14.04 -1.36 -11.59
CA PHE A 326 14.99 -1.79 -10.57
C PHE A 326 15.12 -3.32 -10.48
N LYS A 327 16.23 -3.79 -9.90
CA LYS A 327 16.50 -5.22 -9.72
C LYS A 327 15.52 -5.89 -8.74
N GLY A 328 15.41 -7.20 -8.83
CA GLY A 328 14.55 -7.99 -7.92
C GLY A 328 13.08 -7.66 -8.11
N THR A 329 12.28 -7.92 -7.07
CA THR A 329 10.82 -7.76 -7.08
C THR A 329 10.29 -7.07 -5.83
N ASP A 330 11.17 -6.57 -4.96
CA ASP A 330 10.83 -5.87 -3.71
C ASP A 330 10.59 -4.36 -3.94
N HIS A 331 10.00 -3.70 -2.95
CA HIS A 331 9.89 -2.23 -2.90
C HIS A 331 11.25 -1.56 -2.90
N THR A 332 11.28 -0.27 -3.19
CA THR A 332 12.48 0.56 -3.20
C THR A 332 12.37 1.69 -2.18
N ARG A 333 13.42 1.86 -1.37
CA ARG A 333 13.51 2.93 -0.36
C ARG A 333 13.73 4.29 -1.04
N GLU A 334 12.64 5.00 -1.30
CA GLU A 334 12.61 6.28 -2.01
C GLU A 334 11.98 7.39 -1.14
N CYS A 335 12.25 8.64 -1.50
CA CYS A 335 11.41 9.74 -1.01
C CYS A 335 10.08 9.73 -1.75
N VAL A 336 9.00 10.11 -1.08
CA VAL A 336 7.67 10.17 -1.70
C VAL A 336 7.29 11.63 -1.99
N PRO A 337 6.52 11.86 -3.06
CA PRO A 337 5.97 13.18 -3.34
C PRO A 337 4.88 13.51 -2.33
N PHE A 338 4.69 14.78 -1.99
CA PHE A 338 3.48 15.25 -1.30
C PHE A 338 2.97 16.51 -1.98
N LEU A 339 1.73 16.44 -2.44
CA LEU A 339 1.04 17.52 -3.12
C LEU A 339 -0.25 17.83 -2.38
N MET A 340 -0.47 19.11 -2.10
CA MET A 340 -1.69 19.64 -1.51
C MET A 340 -2.33 20.62 -2.49
N TYR A 341 -3.65 20.54 -2.63
CA TYR A 341 -4.44 21.45 -3.45
C TYR A 341 -5.80 21.72 -2.80
N GLY A 342 -6.29 22.94 -2.91
CA GLY A 342 -7.56 23.38 -2.33
C GLY A 342 -7.52 24.89 -2.15
N ASN A 343 -8.67 25.53 -1.94
CA ASN A 343 -8.73 26.97 -1.68
C ASN A 343 -8.00 27.38 -0.38
N PRO A 344 -7.94 26.56 0.69
CA PRO A 344 -7.11 26.87 1.87
C PRO A 344 -5.60 26.78 1.62
N ILE A 345 -5.17 26.16 0.50
CA ILE A 345 -3.75 25.87 0.24
C ILE A 345 -3.12 26.98 -0.62
N PRO A 346 -1.94 27.52 -0.24
CA PRO A 346 -1.27 28.54 -1.04
C PRO A 346 -0.73 27.96 -2.35
N SER A 347 -1.11 28.57 -3.48
CA SER A 347 -0.56 28.23 -4.80
C SER A 347 0.94 28.54 -4.91
N ASN A 348 1.60 27.93 -5.89
CA ASN A 348 3.01 28.16 -6.23
C ASN A 348 3.98 28.01 -5.06
N THR A 349 3.70 27.09 -4.14
CA THR A 349 4.46 26.90 -2.91
C THR A 349 5.25 25.60 -2.95
N ASN A 350 6.56 25.67 -2.73
CA ASN A 350 7.40 24.50 -2.52
C ASN A 350 7.97 24.55 -1.09
N LEU A 351 7.59 23.59 -0.26
CA LEU A 351 7.95 23.52 1.17
C LEU A 351 9.27 22.77 1.43
N GLY A 352 10.00 22.43 0.36
CA GLY A 352 11.26 21.71 0.38
C GLY A 352 11.08 20.23 0.76
N THR A 353 12.06 19.71 1.47
CA THR A 353 12.06 18.32 1.95
C THR A 353 11.68 18.27 3.44
N LYS A 354 10.82 17.31 3.81
CA LYS A 354 10.48 16.96 5.20
C LYS A 354 11.08 15.60 5.54
N ASP A 355 11.53 15.46 6.78
CA ASP A 355 12.26 14.28 7.24
C ASP A 355 11.37 13.15 7.79
N SER A 356 10.04 13.23 7.59
CA SER A 356 9.09 12.16 7.96
C SER A 356 7.79 12.27 7.18
N PHE A 357 7.11 11.13 6.99
CA PHE A 357 5.75 11.08 6.46
C PHE A 357 4.71 11.57 7.48
N THR A 358 5.04 11.64 8.77
CA THR A 358 4.12 12.18 9.80
C THR A 358 3.71 13.61 9.53
N TYR A 359 4.46 14.34 8.68
CA TYR A 359 4.08 15.65 8.21
C TYR A 359 2.67 15.68 7.59
N VAL A 360 2.21 14.58 6.98
CA VAL A 360 0.83 14.44 6.49
C VAL A 360 -0.15 14.47 7.66
N ALA A 361 0.03 13.60 8.66
CA ALA A 361 -0.80 13.58 9.86
C ALA A 361 -0.80 14.92 10.60
N ASP A 362 0.37 15.54 10.78
CA ASP A 362 0.49 16.83 11.45
C ASP A 362 -0.30 17.91 10.69
N THR A 363 -0.23 17.92 9.35
CA THR A 363 -0.98 18.88 8.51
C THR A 363 -2.48 18.65 8.59
N VAL A 364 -2.93 17.39 8.56
CA VAL A 364 -4.35 17.05 8.70
C VAL A 364 -4.87 17.47 10.07
N LEU A 365 -4.15 17.12 11.14
CA LEU A 365 -4.57 17.45 12.51
C LEU A 365 -4.55 18.97 12.76
N GLU A 366 -3.58 19.71 12.21
CA GLU A 366 -3.53 21.17 12.25
C GLU A 366 -4.75 21.78 11.57
N TYR A 367 -5.17 21.26 10.41
CA TYR A 367 -6.37 21.75 9.71
C TYR A 367 -7.66 21.58 10.53
N PHE A 368 -7.75 20.53 11.35
CA PHE A 368 -8.89 20.27 12.24
C PHE A 368 -8.70 20.85 13.66
N ASP A 369 -7.65 21.65 13.91
CA ASP A 369 -7.31 22.19 15.23
C ASP A 369 -7.16 21.11 16.34
N ILE A 370 -6.58 19.94 15.99
CA ILE A 370 -6.36 18.80 16.89
C ILE A 370 -4.87 18.68 17.26
N VAL A 371 -4.59 18.48 18.55
CA VAL A 371 -3.23 18.33 19.12
C VAL A 371 -2.76 16.87 19.16
#